data_AF-A0A969VV77-F1
#
_entry.id   AF-A0A969VV77-F1
#
_cell.length_a   1.000
_cell.length_b   1.000
_cell.length_c   1.000
_cell.angle_alpha   90.00
_cell.angle_beta   90.00
_cell.angle_gamma   90.00
#
_symmetry.space_group_name_H-M   'P 1'
#
loop_
_entity.id
_entity.type
_entity.pdbx_description
1 polymer ?
#
loop_
_entity_poly.entity_id
_entity_poly.type
_entity_poly.pdbx_seq_one_letter_code
_entity_poly.pdbx_strand_id
1 'polypeptide(L)'
;MKFLDQVKIMIKAGDGGNGCVAFRREKFIEFGGPYGGDGGDGGSIIVKAVNGLNTLVDYRFAQHHKAQNGFNGSGNNKKGLSGKDLILKVPVGTQIYEEDKKTLLFDLIKENQEYVIARGGSGGLGNSKFKSSTNRSPRKFTYGKKGEEFTVWLELKLIADVGIIGFPNAGKSSLLSISTRARPKIANYPFTTINPNLGVVFIDNKEIIIADIPGLIEGAHTGSGLGDKFLKHIERCKSIIHMI
;
A
#
# COMPACT_ATOMS: atom_id res chain seq x y z
N MET A 1 -8.47 10.20 -18.42
CA MET A 1 -7.64 9.52 -17.40
C MET A 1 -7.00 10.56 -16.48
N LYS A 2 -7.33 10.59 -15.19
CA LYS A 2 -6.68 11.48 -14.21
C LYS A 2 -5.50 10.71 -13.61
N PHE A 3 -4.26 11.19 -13.74
CA PHE A 3 -3.16 10.67 -12.92
C PHE A 3 -3.43 11.16 -11.51
N LEU A 4 -3.53 10.22 -10.58
CA LEU A 4 -3.69 10.51 -9.17
C LEU A 4 -2.42 10.03 -8.51
N ASP A 5 -1.57 10.99 -8.17
CA ASP A 5 -0.24 10.73 -7.62
C ASP A 5 -0.28 10.63 -6.09
N GLN A 6 -1.41 11.00 -5.49
CA GLN A 6 -1.62 10.93 -4.05
C GLN A 6 -3.06 10.52 -3.72
N VAL A 7 -3.20 9.55 -2.81
CA VAL A 7 -4.49 9.02 -2.39
C VAL A 7 -4.51 8.73 -0.90
N LYS A 8 -5.63 9.07 -0.25
CA LYS A 8 -5.90 8.70 1.14
C LYS A 8 -6.70 7.41 1.13
N ILE A 9 -6.23 6.38 1.84
CA ILE A 9 -6.93 5.09 1.97
C ILE A 9 -7.07 4.70 3.42
N MET A 10 -8.24 4.16 3.77
CA MET A 10 -8.52 3.60 5.08
C MET A 10 -8.23 2.11 5.05
N ILE A 11 -7.35 1.67 5.95
CA ILE A 11 -6.93 0.28 6.07
C ILE A 11 -7.44 -0.31 7.37
N LYS A 12 -7.93 -1.55 7.30
CA LYS A 12 -8.34 -2.32 8.47
C LYS A 12 -7.87 -3.76 8.32
N ALA A 13 -6.91 -4.16 9.14
CA ALA A 13 -6.51 -5.55 9.22
C ALA A 13 -7.65 -6.42 9.83
N GLY A 14 -7.58 -7.72 9.59
CA GLY A 14 -8.57 -8.65 10.11
C GLY A 14 -8.51 -8.73 11.63
N ASP A 15 -9.67 -8.79 12.26
CA ASP A 15 -9.78 -9.11 13.68
C ASP A 15 -9.47 -10.60 13.91
N GLY A 16 -8.87 -10.93 15.05
CA GLY A 16 -8.69 -12.32 15.46
C GLY A 16 -10.03 -12.98 15.77
N GLY A 17 -10.14 -14.27 15.47
CA GLY A 17 -11.31 -15.07 15.84
C GLY A 17 -11.37 -15.30 17.35
N ASN A 18 -12.56 -15.51 17.89
CA ASN A 18 -12.74 -15.78 19.31
C ASN A 18 -12.38 -17.23 19.65
N GLY A 19 -11.87 -17.44 20.87
CA GLY A 19 -11.79 -18.78 21.44
C GLY A 19 -13.19 -19.34 21.73
N CYS A 20 -13.30 -20.66 21.83
CA CYS A 20 -14.56 -21.34 22.13
C CYS A 20 -14.54 -21.96 23.52
N VAL A 21 -15.70 -21.97 24.19
CA VAL A 21 -15.96 -22.82 25.36
C VAL A 21 -16.74 -24.03 24.89
N ALA A 22 -16.12 -25.20 24.96
CA ALA A 22 -16.82 -26.46 24.73
C ALA A 22 -16.29 -27.54 25.68
N PHE A 23 -17.10 -28.59 25.85
CA PHE A 23 -16.77 -29.75 26.66
C PHE A 23 -17.05 -31.01 25.84
N ARG A 24 -16.25 -32.05 26.04
CA ARG A 24 -16.43 -33.33 25.35
C ARG A 24 -17.72 -33.99 25.84
N ARG A 25 -18.56 -34.47 24.93
CA ARG A 25 -19.82 -35.15 25.24
C ARG A 25 -19.86 -36.47 24.46
N GLU A 26 -19.78 -37.58 25.18
CA GLU A 26 -19.81 -38.93 24.61
C GLU A 26 -20.78 -39.79 25.42
N LYS A 27 -21.46 -40.73 24.76
CA LYS A 27 -22.56 -41.52 25.33
C LYS A 27 -22.21 -42.26 26.63
N PHE A 28 -20.93 -42.60 26.82
CA PHE A 28 -20.44 -43.35 27.99
C PHE A 28 -19.48 -42.54 28.87
N ILE A 29 -19.44 -41.21 28.73
CA ILE A 29 -18.61 -40.31 29.54
C ILE A 29 -19.50 -39.25 30.17
N GLU A 30 -19.76 -39.35 31.48
CA GLU A 30 -20.61 -38.40 32.22
C GLU A 30 -20.05 -36.97 32.22
N PHE A 31 -18.74 -36.80 32.45
CA PHE A 31 -18.09 -35.48 32.49
C PHE A 31 -16.83 -35.45 31.61
N GLY A 32 -17.00 -35.07 30.35
CA GLY A 32 -15.88 -34.84 29.45
C GLY A 32 -15.11 -33.57 29.77
N GLY A 33 -13.78 -33.61 29.58
CA GLY A 33 -12.90 -32.46 29.77
C GLY A 33 -13.16 -31.30 28.80
N PRO A 34 -12.47 -30.16 28.98
CA PRO A 34 -12.57 -29.01 28.09
C PRO A 34 -12.14 -29.38 26.67
N TYR A 35 -12.88 -28.84 25.70
CA TYR A 35 -12.85 -29.28 24.31
C TYR A 35 -13.14 -28.14 23.33
N GLY A 36 -12.93 -26.89 23.75
CA GLY A 36 -13.06 -25.70 22.91
C GLY A 36 -11.72 -25.30 22.29
N GLY A 37 -11.73 -25.09 20.97
CA GLY A 37 -10.55 -24.65 20.23
C GLY A 37 -10.30 -23.15 20.31
N ASP A 38 -9.09 -22.77 19.91
CA ASP A 38 -8.66 -21.37 19.80
C ASP A 38 -9.22 -20.72 18.53
N GLY A 39 -9.31 -19.39 18.51
CA GLY A 39 -9.60 -18.62 17.31
C GLY A 39 -8.40 -18.59 16.35
N GLY A 40 -8.69 -18.37 15.08
CA GLY A 40 -7.70 -18.08 14.05
C GLY A 40 -7.20 -16.64 14.14
N ASP A 41 -6.01 -16.37 13.63
CA ASP A 41 -5.48 -15.01 13.56
C ASP A 41 -6.14 -14.24 12.42
N GLY A 42 -6.28 -12.93 12.55
CA GLY A 42 -6.76 -12.07 11.48
C GLY A 42 -5.71 -11.88 10.39
N GLY A 43 -6.16 -11.67 9.15
CA GLY A 43 -5.28 -11.36 8.03
C GLY A 43 -4.66 -9.97 8.17
N SER A 44 -3.41 -9.82 7.77
CA SER A 44 -2.71 -8.54 7.71
C SER A 44 -2.93 -7.85 6.37
N ILE A 45 -2.67 -6.54 6.31
CA ILE A 45 -2.60 -5.79 5.06
C ILE A 45 -1.13 -5.58 4.71
N ILE A 46 -0.78 -5.97 3.50
CA ILE A 46 0.59 -5.91 2.97
C ILE A 46 0.57 -5.01 1.74
N VAL A 47 1.44 -4.02 1.70
CA VAL A 47 1.68 -3.22 0.49
C VAL A 47 2.84 -3.83 -0.26
N LYS A 48 2.66 -4.08 -1.56
CA LYS A 48 3.67 -4.69 -2.44
C LYS A 48 3.93 -3.81 -3.65
N ALA A 49 5.19 -3.46 -3.88
CA ALA A 49 5.59 -2.77 -5.10
C ALA A 49 5.67 -3.74 -6.28
N VAL A 50 5.05 -3.38 -7.40
CA VAL A 50 5.05 -4.18 -8.63
C VAL A 50 5.42 -3.32 -9.83
N ASN A 51 6.17 -3.90 -10.77
CA ASN A 51 6.37 -3.29 -12.07
C ASN A 51 5.10 -3.44 -12.93
N GLY A 52 4.79 -2.41 -13.73
CA GLY A 52 3.63 -2.39 -14.61
C GLY A 52 2.41 -1.63 -14.07
N LEU A 53 2.45 -1.13 -12.82
CA LEU A 53 1.51 -0.12 -12.34
C LEU A 53 2.22 1.24 -12.35
N ASN A 54 1.57 2.24 -12.94
CA ASN A 54 2.13 3.59 -13.11
C ASN A 54 1.33 4.67 -12.38
N THR A 55 0.20 4.32 -11.76
CA THR A 55 -0.72 5.27 -11.13
C THR A 55 -1.34 4.68 -9.86
N LEU A 56 -1.80 5.54 -8.94
CA LEU A 56 -2.60 5.13 -7.77
C LEU A 56 -4.11 5.27 -7.99
N VAL A 57 -4.56 5.37 -9.24
CA VAL A 57 -5.98 5.64 -9.57
C VAL A 57 -6.93 4.57 -9.05
N ASP A 58 -6.51 3.31 -9.00
CA ASP A 58 -7.35 2.20 -8.54
C ASP A 58 -7.80 2.38 -7.08
N TYR A 59 -6.95 3.00 -6.26
CA TYR A 59 -7.22 3.31 -4.85
C TYR A 59 -8.19 4.48 -4.66
N ARG A 60 -8.51 5.23 -5.72
CA ARG A 60 -9.49 6.32 -5.66
C ARG A 60 -10.91 5.79 -5.48
N PHE A 61 -11.23 4.71 -6.19
CA PHE A 61 -12.58 4.16 -6.23
C PHE A 61 -12.87 3.23 -5.05
N ALA A 62 -11.83 2.56 -4.55
CA ALA A 62 -11.89 1.74 -3.34
C ALA A 62 -11.12 2.44 -2.22
N GLN A 63 -11.80 3.29 -1.43
CA GLN A 63 -11.16 3.98 -0.29
C GLN A 63 -10.98 3.10 0.94
N HIS A 64 -11.65 1.96 1.00
CA HIS A 64 -11.67 1.08 2.17
C HIS A 64 -11.07 -0.28 1.82
N HIS A 65 -9.98 -0.63 2.48
CA HIS A 65 -9.30 -1.91 2.31
C HIS A 65 -9.35 -2.70 3.61
N LYS A 66 -10.00 -3.86 3.58
CA LYS A 66 -10.19 -4.71 4.77
C LYS A 66 -9.64 -6.10 4.51
N ALA A 67 -8.74 -6.56 5.37
CA ALA A 67 -8.29 -7.95 5.36
C ALA A 67 -9.33 -8.87 6.03
N GLN A 68 -9.22 -10.18 5.80
CA GLN A 68 -10.21 -11.12 6.31
C GLN A 68 -10.00 -11.35 7.82
N ASN A 69 -11.09 -11.39 8.58
CA ASN A 69 -11.05 -11.77 9.99
C ASN A 69 -10.68 -13.25 10.16
N GLY A 70 -10.05 -13.57 11.28
CA GLY A 70 -9.85 -14.94 11.74
C GLY A 70 -11.19 -15.58 12.11
N PHE A 71 -11.31 -16.89 11.88
CA PHE A 71 -12.51 -17.63 12.23
C PHE A 71 -12.49 -18.01 13.71
N ASN A 72 -13.66 -18.11 14.32
CA ASN A 72 -13.78 -18.54 15.71
C ASN A 72 -13.31 -19.99 15.87
N GLY A 73 -12.76 -20.30 17.05
CA GLY A 73 -12.60 -21.67 17.48
C GLY A 73 -13.95 -22.37 17.60
N SER A 74 -13.93 -23.69 17.54
CA SER A 74 -15.15 -24.49 17.71
C SER A 74 -14.93 -25.65 18.68
N GLY A 75 -16.01 -26.35 19.00
CA GLY A 75 -15.93 -27.59 19.76
C GLY A 75 -15.06 -28.63 19.04
N ASN A 76 -14.82 -29.75 19.71
CA ASN A 76 -13.88 -30.76 19.22
C ASN A 76 -12.42 -30.28 19.16
N ASN A 77 -12.09 -29.31 20.02
CA ASN A 77 -10.77 -28.67 20.11
C ASN A 77 -10.25 -28.14 18.77
N LYS A 78 -11.15 -27.72 17.87
CA LYS A 78 -10.83 -27.27 16.52
C LYS A 78 -10.46 -25.79 16.53
N LYS A 79 -9.20 -25.49 16.18
CA LYS A 79 -8.74 -24.10 15.99
C LYS A 79 -9.43 -23.49 14.77
N GLY A 80 -9.85 -22.24 14.87
CA GLY A 80 -10.37 -21.47 13.75
C GLY A 80 -9.30 -21.22 12.68
N LEU A 81 -9.72 -21.18 11.42
CA LEU A 81 -8.85 -20.81 10.30
C LEU A 81 -8.37 -19.36 10.44
N SER A 82 -7.12 -19.10 10.09
CA SER A 82 -6.63 -17.72 9.99
C SER A 82 -7.25 -17.01 8.80
N GLY A 83 -7.48 -15.71 8.95
CA GLY A 83 -7.93 -14.85 7.87
C GLY A 83 -6.85 -14.70 6.80
N LYS A 84 -7.28 -14.57 5.54
CA LYS A 84 -6.38 -14.27 4.43
C LYS A 84 -5.88 -12.82 4.49
N ASP A 85 -4.59 -12.66 4.27
CA ASP A 85 -3.96 -11.35 4.09
C ASP A 85 -4.49 -10.65 2.84
N LEU A 86 -4.51 -9.32 2.88
CA LEU A 86 -4.84 -8.47 1.74
C LEU A 86 -3.57 -7.82 1.20
N ILE A 87 -3.24 -8.09 -0.07
CA ILE A 87 -2.08 -7.50 -0.73
C ILE A 87 -2.53 -6.31 -1.57
N LEU A 88 -2.09 -5.12 -1.21
CA LEU A 88 -2.27 -3.87 -1.93
C LEU A 88 -1.08 -3.67 -2.88
N LYS A 89 -1.30 -3.84 -4.18
CA LYS A 89 -0.27 -3.65 -5.20
C LYS A 89 -0.13 -2.18 -5.54
N VAL A 90 1.08 -1.64 -5.45
CA VAL A 90 1.37 -0.24 -5.75
C VAL A 90 2.52 -0.12 -6.75
N PRO A 91 2.62 0.98 -7.51
CA PRO A 91 3.79 1.28 -8.32
C PRO A 91 5.08 1.33 -7.50
N VAL A 92 6.20 0.96 -8.12
CA VAL A 92 7.54 1.23 -7.57
C VAL A 92 7.73 2.74 -7.42
N GLY A 93 8.29 3.19 -6.30
CA GLY A 93 8.44 4.59 -5.92
C GLY A 93 7.26 5.13 -5.09
N THR A 94 6.34 4.27 -4.67
CA THR A 94 5.25 4.67 -3.76
C THR A 94 5.77 4.81 -2.33
N GLN A 95 5.48 5.96 -1.74
CA GLN A 95 5.73 6.29 -0.35
C GLN A 95 4.43 6.19 0.45
N ILE A 96 4.53 5.65 1.66
CA ILE A 96 3.43 5.47 2.59
C ILE A 96 3.64 6.43 3.76
N TYR A 97 2.68 7.32 3.97
CA TYR A 97 2.67 8.28 5.07
C TYR A 97 1.51 8.00 6.03
N GLU A 98 1.69 8.38 7.29
CA GLU A 98 0.58 8.49 8.23
C GLU A 98 -0.43 9.55 7.79
N GLU A 99 -1.60 9.58 8.46
CA GLU A 99 -2.68 10.52 8.17
C GLU A 99 -2.23 11.99 8.19
N ASP A 100 -1.20 12.31 8.97
CA ASP A 100 -0.62 13.64 9.12
C ASP A 100 0.23 14.12 7.93
N LYS A 101 0.56 13.23 6.97
CA LYS A 101 1.48 13.46 5.84
C LYS A 101 2.90 13.90 6.20
N LYS A 102 3.30 13.80 7.47
CA LYS A 102 4.64 14.19 7.92
C LYS A 102 5.49 12.97 8.22
N THR A 103 4.86 11.94 8.79
CA THR A 103 5.55 10.72 9.19
C THR A 103 5.55 9.74 8.01
N LEU A 104 6.74 9.52 7.44
CA LEU A 104 6.95 8.48 6.44
C LEU A 104 7.01 7.12 7.14
N LEU A 105 6.03 6.25 6.87
CA LEU A 105 6.01 4.88 7.38
C LEU A 105 6.98 4.00 6.59
N PHE A 106 6.96 4.12 5.25
CA PHE A 106 7.79 3.29 4.37
C PHE A 106 7.90 3.87 2.95
N ASP A 107 9.02 3.59 2.28
CA ASP A 107 9.27 3.93 0.86
C ASP A 107 9.56 2.65 0.06
N LEU A 108 8.70 2.33 -0.91
CA LEU A 108 8.86 1.16 -1.76
C LEU A 108 9.70 1.50 -3.00
N ILE A 109 11.01 1.31 -2.90
CA ILE A 109 11.98 1.74 -3.91
C ILE A 109 12.25 0.65 -4.96
N LYS A 110 12.05 -0.62 -4.61
CA LYS A 110 12.37 -1.77 -5.47
C LYS A 110 11.12 -2.59 -5.80
N GLU A 111 11.16 -3.25 -6.96
CA GLU A 111 10.15 -4.23 -7.33
C GLU A 111 10.10 -5.39 -6.31
N ASN A 112 8.90 -5.91 -6.04
CA ASN A 112 8.61 -6.97 -5.09
C ASN A 112 8.94 -6.65 -3.63
N GLN A 113 9.29 -5.39 -3.32
CA GLN A 113 9.41 -4.95 -1.94
C GLN A 113 8.02 -4.98 -1.29
N GLU A 114 7.97 -5.55 -0.09
CA GLU A 114 6.74 -5.74 0.67
C GLU A 114 6.86 -5.05 2.04
N TYR A 115 5.74 -4.50 2.51
CA TYR A 115 5.64 -3.88 3.82
C TYR A 115 4.30 -4.22 4.46
N VAL A 116 4.33 -4.81 5.65
CA VAL A 116 3.13 -5.04 6.45
C VAL A 116 2.68 -3.71 7.02
N ILE A 117 1.68 -3.10 6.39
CA ILE A 117 1.19 -1.78 6.78
C ILE A 117 0.23 -1.84 7.96
N ALA A 118 -0.56 -2.92 8.08
CA ALA A 118 -1.44 -3.14 9.23
C ALA A 118 -1.44 -4.61 9.61
N ARG A 119 -1.19 -4.91 10.88
CA ARG A 119 -1.12 -6.27 11.43
C ARG A 119 -2.51 -6.77 11.83
N GLY A 120 -2.79 -8.02 11.46
CA GLY A 120 -3.98 -8.73 11.90
C GLY A 120 -4.00 -8.99 13.42
N GLY A 121 -5.20 -9.01 13.98
CA GLY A 121 -5.40 -9.31 15.39
C GLY A 121 -5.14 -10.78 15.71
N SER A 122 -4.52 -11.06 16.86
CA SER A 122 -4.28 -12.44 17.30
C SER A 122 -5.58 -13.16 17.69
N GLY A 123 -5.67 -14.45 17.39
CA GLY A 123 -6.79 -15.30 17.80
C GLY A 123 -6.95 -15.43 19.32
N GLY A 124 -8.19 -15.58 19.76
CA GLY A 124 -8.56 -15.81 21.16
C GLY A 124 -8.31 -17.26 21.60
N LEU A 125 -8.08 -17.46 22.89
CA LEU A 125 -7.80 -18.77 23.47
C LEU A 125 -9.11 -19.47 23.87
N GLY A 126 -9.25 -20.73 23.45
CA GLY A 126 -10.35 -21.60 23.86
C GLY A 126 -10.20 -22.08 25.30
N ASN A 127 -11.26 -22.67 25.85
CA ASN A 127 -11.23 -23.11 27.25
C ASN A 127 -10.21 -24.23 27.52
N SER A 128 -9.86 -25.03 26.52
CA SER A 128 -8.81 -26.06 26.61
C SER A 128 -7.46 -25.50 27.07
N LYS A 129 -7.14 -24.24 26.74
CA LYS A 129 -5.87 -23.58 27.13
C LYS A 129 -5.80 -23.16 28.59
N PHE A 130 -6.95 -23.05 29.26
CA PHE A 130 -7.03 -22.65 30.67
C PHE A 130 -7.07 -23.83 31.64
N LYS A 131 -6.88 -25.07 31.15
CA LYS A 131 -6.86 -26.27 31.97
C LYS A 131 -5.58 -26.31 32.81
N SER A 132 -5.73 -26.45 34.12
CA SER A 132 -4.60 -26.64 35.05
C SER A 132 -4.83 -27.85 35.95
N SER A 133 -3.86 -28.19 36.80
CA SER A 133 -4.01 -29.24 37.82
C SER A 133 -5.17 -28.95 38.79
N THR A 134 -5.36 -27.67 39.11
CA THR A 134 -6.38 -27.15 40.03
C THR A 134 -7.71 -26.81 39.33
N ASN A 135 -7.69 -26.43 38.05
CA ASN A 135 -8.88 -26.12 37.26
C ASN A 135 -9.03 -27.09 36.08
N ARG A 136 -9.73 -28.19 36.31
CA ARG A 136 -9.88 -29.28 35.32
C ARG A 136 -10.98 -29.01 34.27
N SER A 137 -11.95 -28.14 34.58
CA SER A 137 -13.12 -27.83 33.73
C SER A 137 -13.30 -26.32 33.53
N PRO A 138 -12.30 -25.62 32.97
CA PRO A 138 -12.36 -24.18 32.76
C PRO A 138 -13.52 -23.80 31.83
N ARG A 139 -14.24 -22.74 32.21
CA ARG A 139 -15.25 -22.06 31.36
C ARG A 139 -14.76 -20.73 30.80
N LYS A 140 -13.49 -20.39 31.07
CA LYS A 140 -12.84 -19.18 30.57
C LYS A 140 -12.43 -19.38 29.11
N PHE A 141 -12.61 -18.34 28.31
CA PHE A 141 -12.06 -18.20 26.96
C PHE A 141 -11.65 -16.72 26.78
N THR A 142 -10.93 -16.40 25.71
CA THR A 142 -10.67 -15.00 25.35
C THR A 142 -11.23 -14.68 23.98
N TYR A 143 -11.64 -13.43 23.81
CA TYR A 143 -11.95 -12.87 22.51
C TYR A 143 -10.66 -12.70 21.69
N GLY A 144 -10.80 -12.72 20.36
CA GLY A 144 -9.71 -12.34 19.48
C GLY A 144 -9.38 -10.86 19.64
N LYS A 145 -8.13 -10.50 19.41
CA LYS A 145 -7.71 -9.09 19.41
C LYS A 145 -8.20 -8.40 18.14
N LYS A 146 -8.43 -7.10 18.24
CA LYS A 146 -8.74 -6.29 17.06
C LYS A 146 -7.50 -6.15 16.17
N GLY A 147 -7.71 -6.17 14.86
CA GLY A 147 -6.68 -5.80 13.90
C GLY A 147 -6.39 -4.30 13.95
N GLU A 148 -5.23 -3.90 13.43
CA GLU A 148 -4.90 -2.49 13.29
C GLU A 148 -5.83 -1.81 12.27
N GLU A 149 -6.34 -0.63 12.63
CA GLU A 149 -7.25 0.16 11.79
C GLU A 149 -6.84 1.63 11.86
N PHE A 150 -6.42 2.19 10.73
CA PHE A 150 -6.03 3.58 10.62
C PHE A 150 -6.04 4.03 9.15
N THR A 151 -5.80 5.32 8.93
CA THR A 151 -5.78 5.91 7.59
C THR A 151 -4.35 6.27 7.20
N VAL A 152 -4.00 6.02 5.94
CA VAL A 152 -2.68 6.33 5.40
C VAL A 152 -2.80 7.11 4.10
N TRP A 153 -1.72 7.81 3.77
CA TRP A 153 -1.54 8.42 2.47
C TRP A 153 -0.56 7.60 1.65
N LEU A 154 -0.96 7.22 0.45
CA LEU A 154 -0.06 6.70 -0.56
C LEU A 154 0.30 7.86 -1.48
N GLU A 155 1.59 8.09 -1.65
CA GLU A 155 2.12 9.13 -2.53
C GLU A 155 3.12 8.49 -3.48
N LEU A 156 2.79 8.49 -4.77
CA LEU A 156 3.72 8.06 -5.80
C LEU A 156 4.68 9.22 -6.05
N LYS A 157 5.91 9.05 -5.59
CA LYS A 157 6.95 10.04 -5.84
C LYS A 157 7.31 9.95 -7.32
N LEU A 158 6.79 10.90 -8.09
CA LEU A 158 6.89 10.89 -9.55
C LEU A 158 8.33 10.75 -10.01
N ILE A 159 8.49 9.80 -10.91
CA ILE A 159 9.68 9.54 -11.67
C ILE A 159 9.19 9.52 -13.11
N ALA A 160 9.46 10.58 -13.86
CA ALA A 160 9.47 10.38 -15.31
C ALA A 160 10.59 9.38 -15.59
N ASP A 161 10.32 8.31 -16.33
CA ASP A 161 11.39 7.41 -16.78
C ASP A 161 12.39 8.18 -17.65
N VAL A 162 11.88 9.14 -18.43
CA VAL A 162 12.65 9.96 -19.36
C VAL A 162 12.31 11.44 -19.18
N GLY A 163 13.33 12.27 -19.02
CA GLY A 163 13.20 13.73 -19.01
C GLY A 163 13.65 14.36 -20.33
N ILE A 164 12.82 15.19 -20.97
CA ILE A 164 13.20 15.98 -22.15
C ILE A 164 13.69 17.35 -21.69
N ILE A 165 14.96 17.66 -21.97
CA ILE A 165 15.60 18.96 -21.70
C ILE A 165 16.00 19.64 -23.02
N GLY A 166 16.17 20.95 -23.00
CA GLY A 166 16.55 21.74 -24.17
C GLY A 166 16.06 23.19 -24.04
N PHE A 167 16.48 24.03 -24.98
CA PHE A 167 16.09 25.44 -24.99
C PHE A 167 14.56 25.62 -25.09
N PRO A 168 14.02 26.76 -24.61
CA PRO A 168 12.68 27.18 -24.97
C PRO A 168 12.50 27.11 -26.50
N ASN A 169 11.36 26.61 -26.96
CA ASN A 169 11.04 26.41 -28.38
C ASN A 169 11.88 25.36 -29.13
N ALA A 170 12.70 24.54 -28.47
CA ALA A 170 13.40 23.40 -29.10
C ALA A 170 12.46 22.28 -29.59
N GLY A 171 11.15 22.47 -29.55
CA GLY A 171 10.17 21.46 -29.94
C GLY A 171 9.86 20.41 -28.87
N LYS A 172 10.24 20.63 -27.60
CA LYS A 172 10.05 19.67 -26.49
C LYS A 172 8.60 19.19 -26.33
N SER A 173 7.68 20.15 -26.26
CA SER A 173 6.25 19.85 -26.13
C SER A 173 5.68 19.19 -27.39
N SER A 174 6.21 19.53 -28.57
CA SER A 174 5.86 18.87 -29.85
C SER A 174 6.32 17.41 -29.86
N LEU A 175 7.57 17.12 -29.50
CA LEU A 175 8.10 15.76 -29.41
C LEU A 175 7.29 14.92 -28.41
N LEU A 176 7.00 15.49 -27.23
CA LEU A 176 6.17 14.84 -26.23
C LEU A 176 4.80 14.50 -26.81
N SER A 177 4.10 15.48 -27.39
CA SER A 177 2.74 15.28 -27.94
C SER A 177 2.66 14.27 -29.08
N ILE A 178 3.68 14.22 -29.96
CA ILE A 178 3.73 13.27 -31.09
C ILE A 178 4.04 11.86 -30.60
N SER A 179 4.94 11.74 -29.62
CA SER A 179 5.38 10.44 -29.12
C SER A 179 4.33 9.75 -28.25
N THR A 180 3.38 10.52 -27.69
CA THR A 180 2.41 10.03 -26.72
C THR A 180 1.05 9.84 -27.37
N ARG A 181 0.46 8.64 -27.26
CA ARG A 181 -0.90 8.37 -27.79
C ARG A 181 -2.00 9.11 -27.03
N ALA A 182 -1.69 9.63 -25.84
CA ALA A 182 -2.59 10.43 -25.02
C ALA A 182 -2.15 11.90 -25.03
N ARG A 183 -3.09 12.85 -25.08
CA ARG A 183 -2.78 14.28 -24.94
C ARG A 183 -1.90 14.50 -23.70
N PRO A 184 -0.80 15.26 -23.80
CA PRO A 184 0.04 15.61 -22.66
C PRO A 184 -0.83 16.15 -21.53
N LYS A 185 -0.68 15.59 -20.33
CA LYS A 185 -1.42 16.06 -19.16
C LYS A 185 -0.54 17.02 -18.39
N ILE A 186 -1.09 18.19 -18.14
CA ILE A 186 -0.47 19.21 -17.28
C ILE A 186 -0.54 18.66 -15.85
N ALA A 187 0.62 18.44 -15.23
CA ALA A 187 0.70 18.02 -13.84
C ALA A 187 1.02 19.22 -12.96
N ASN A 188 0.07 19.59 -12.09
CA ASN A 188 0.25 20.73 -11.20
C ASN A 188 0.94 20.26 -9.92
N TYR A 189 2.25 20.46 -9.85
CA TYR A 189 2.99 20.13 -8.63
C TYR A 189 3.02 21.31 -7.65
N PRO A 190 2.82 21.07 -6.34
CA PRO A 190 2.82 22.13 -5.32
C PRO A 190 4.12 22.94 -5.20
N PHE A 191 5.18 22.49 -5.89
CA PHE A 191 6.55 23.00 -5.78
C PHE A 191 7.15 23.38 -7.14
N THR A 192 6.38 23.34 -8.23
CA THR A 192 6.83 23.82 -9.54
C THR A 192 6.20 25.18 -9.84
N THR A 193 7.01 26.18 -10.21
CA THR A 193 6.49 27.43 -10.81
C THR A 193 5.93 27.21 -12.21
N ILE A 194 6.35 26.14 -12.89
CA ILE A 194 5.88 25.75 -14.22
C ILE A 194 5.48 24.28 -14.16
N ASN A 195 4.20 24.01 -14.40
CA ASN A 195 3.67 22.65 -14.45
C ASN A 195 4.35 21.88 -15.60
N PRO A 196 5.08 20.78 -15.33
CA PRO A 196 5.66 19.98 -16.40
C PRO A 196 4.56 19.26 -17.17
N ASN A 197 4.81 19.07 -18.47
CA ASN A 197 3.91 18.29 -19.30
C ASN A 197 4.35 16.83 -19.23
N LEU A 198 3.43 15.96 -18.80
CA LEU A 198 3.66 14.52 -18.79
C LEU A 198 3.00 13.86 -19.98
N GLY A 199 3.74 12.93 -20.56
CA GLY A 199 3.34 12.09 -21.66
C GLY A 199 3.54 10.63 -21.31
N VAL A 200 2.60 9.80 -21.75
CA VAL A 200 2.74 8.35 -21.65
C VAL A 200 2.96 7.76 -23.04
N VAL A 201 4.03 6.99 -23.16
CA VAL A 201 4.39 6.23 -24.36
C VAL A 201 4.28 4.74 -24.07
N PHE A 202 3.69 3.99 -24.98
CA PHE A 202 3.63 2.53 -24.90
C PHE A 202 4.62 1.93 -25.92
N ILE A 203 5.66 1.25 -25.45
CA ILE A 203 6.67 0.56 -26.25
C ILE A 203 6.74 -0.89 -25.78
N ASP A 204 6.59 -1.88 -26.67
CA ASP A 204 6.72 -3.31 -26.36
C ASP A 204 5.91 -3.77 -25.13
N ASN A 205 4.65 -3.34 -25.04
CA ASN A 205 3.74 -3.56 -23.90
C ASN A 205 4.23 -2.98 -22.55
N LYS A 206 5.22 -2.08 -22.57
CA LYS A 206 5.65 -1.30 -21.41
C LYS A 206 5.18 0.13 -21.55
N GLU A 207 4.67 0.67 -20.45
CA GLU A 207 4.35 2.08 -20.33
C GLU A 207 5.60 2.82 -19.85
N ILE A 208 5.98 3.88 -20.55
CA ILE A 208 7.12 4.75 -20.25
C ILE A 208 6.59 6.15 -20.03
N ILE A 209 6.93 6.74 -18.89
CA ILE A 209 6.53 8.12 -18.55
C ILE A 209 7.62 9.06 -19.04
N ILE A 210 7.25 9.98 -19.93
CA ILE A 210 8.13 11.03 -20.43
C ILE A 210 7.66 12.36 -19.86
N ALA A 211 8.58 13.15 -19.30
CA ALA A 211 8.30 14.51 -18.87
C ALA A 211 9.01 15.52 -19.77
N ASP A 212 8.26 16.51 -20.27
CA ASP A 212 8.85 17.77 -20.74
C ASP A 212 9.25 18.57 -19.50
N ILE A 213 10.56 18.71 -19.32
CA ILE A 213 11.16 19.45 -18.23
C ILE A 213 11.20 20.91 -18.70
N PRO A 214 10.39 21.83 -18.13
CA PRO A 214 10.49 23.26 -18.44
C PRO A 214 11.95 23.68 -18.34
N GLY A 215 12.45 24.41 -19.34
CA GLY A 215 13.88 24.68 -19.47
C GLY A 215 14.47 25.15 -18.14
N LEU A 216 15.66 24.65 -17.80
CA LEU A 216 16.47 25.19 -16.70
C LEU A 216 16.58 26.70 -16.95
N ILE A 217 15.69 27.47 -16.33
CA ILE A 217 15.58 28.91 -16.55
C ILE A 217 16.92 29.52 -16.15
N GLU A 218 17.37 30.55 -16.88
CA GLU A 218 18.49 31.37 -16.43
C GLU A 218 18.26 31.77 -14.95
N GLY A 219 19.19 31.39 -14.07
CA GLY A 219 19.07 31.62 -12.63
C GLY A 219 18.57 30.43 -11.79
N ALA A 220 18.42 29.22 -12.32
CA ALA A 220 18.08 28.04 -11.50
C ALA A 220 19.07 27.76 -10.34
N HIS A 221 20.31 28.25 -10.45
CA HIS A 221 21.38 28.13 -9.45
C HIS A 221 21.39 29.26 -8.40
N THR A 222 20.58 30.32 -8.53
CA THR A 222 20.64 31.50 -7.63
C THR A 222 19.86 31.34 -6.31
N GLY A 223 19.48 30.11 -5.94
CA GLY A 223 19.18 29.77 -4.54
C GLY A 223 17.76 30.11 -4.04
N SER A 224 16.79 30.39 -4.91
CA SER A 224 15.39 30.61 -4.52
C SER A 224 14.62 29.34 -4.08
N GLY A 225 15.32 28.20 -3.92
CA GLY A 225 14.75 26.92 -3.44
C GLY A 225 13.92 26.14 -4.48
N LEU A 226 13.76 26.68 -5.69
CA LEU A 226 13.02 26.07 -6.80
C LEU A 226 13.88 25.14 -7.68
N GLY A 227 15.16 25.47 -7.90
CA GLY A 227 16.09 24.67 -8.71
C GLY A 227 16.40 23.29 -8.10
N ASP A 228 16.72 23.24 -6.80
CA ASP A 228 17.07 21.98 -6.13
C ASP A 228 15.89 21.01 -6.03
N LYS A 229 14.67 21.52 -5.81
CA LYS A 229 13.45 20.70 -5.80
C LYS A 229 13.13 20.18 -7.20
N PHE A 230 13.41 20.97 -8.24
CA PHE A 230 13.24 20.56 -9.63
C PHE A 230 14.25 19.48 -10.05
N LEU A 231 15.53 19.67 -9.71
CA LEU A 231 16.60 18.71 -9.97
C LEU A 231 16.36 17.36 -9.27
N LYS A 232 15.76 17.34 -8.08
CA LYS A 232 15.33 16.09 -7.41
C LYS A 232 14.33 15.25 -8.21
N HIS A 233 13.56 15.85 -9.11
CA HIS A 233 12.65 15.11 -10.01
C HIS A 233 13.40 14.54 -11.22
N ILE A 234 14.42 15.25 -11.71
CA ILE A 234 15.32 14.79 -12.77
C ILE A 234 16.22 13.67 -12.28
N GLU A 235 16.66 13.69 -11.01
CA GLU A 235 17.54 12.68 -10.41
C GLU A 235 16.97 11.25 -10.51
N ARG A 236 15.65 11.11 -10.58
CA ARG A 236 15.01 9.80 -10.74
C ARG A 236 14.80 9.39 -12.20
N CYS A 237 14.98 10.30 -13.16
CA CYS A 237 14.91 9.96 -14.58
C CYS A 237 16.00 8.92 -14.91
N LYS A 238 15.61 7.80 -15.50
CA LYS A 238 16.55 6.77 -15.97
C LYS A 238 17.35 7.28 -17.16
N SER A 239 16.79 8.21 -17.93
CA SER A 239 17.42 8.79 -19.10
C SER A 239 16.98 10.23 -19.33
N ILE A 240 17.83 11.00 -19.99
CA ILE A 240 17.56 12.39 -20.36
C ILE A 240 17.68 12.50 -21.88
N ILE A 241 16.68 13.08 -22.54
CA ILE A 241 16.69 13.45 -23.95
C ILE A 241 17.05 14.92 -24.03
N HIS A 242 18.21 15.24 -24.58
CA HIS A 242 18.61 16.62 -24.84
C HIS A 242 18.25 17.01 -26.27
N MET A 243 17.34 17.97 -26.42
CA MET A 243 16.98 18.59 -27.70
C MET A 243 17.87 19.80 -27.96
N ILE A 244 18.59 19.77 -29.08
CA ILE A 244 19.51 20.80 -29.56
C ILE A 244 18.94 21.42 -30.83
#